data_AF-A0A261Q9U2-F1
#
_entry.id   AF-A0A261Q9U2-F1
#
_cell.length_a   1.000
_cell.length_b   1.000
_cell.length_c   1.000
_cell.angle_alpha   90.00
_cell.angle_beta   90.00
_cell.angle_gamma   90.00
#
_symmetry.space_group_name_H-M   'P 1'
#
loop_
_entity.id
_entity.type
_entity.pdbx_description
1 polymer ?
#
loop_
_entity_poly.entity_id
_entity_poly.type
_entity_poly.pdbx_seq_one_letter_code
_entity_poly.pdbx_strand_id
1 'polypeptide(L)'
;MENGLVAKTLGKGRVIQLPYELESFASLGIERDVAFTETNGTYAKDLAWTHRRSADMDLYFIGNQQEKVREITASFRVRGKKPELYDAVTDELLNADQWRMHPNRTEVTLRLEPNASVFVIFRKPTKQNEGTGQVAKESQRVQTLSQPWQVQFDPAFGGPAQTQTFATLSDWSQHADSSIRYYSGTATYTQTFQWSDQKGRYWLDLGKVANMAEVKLNGQSCGVAWTFPYRVELTSYLKAGENQLQIEVSNTWANRLMGDHRLPEKQRITTTTAPYRLEGRPLLEAGLRGPVQIITR
;
A
#
# COMPACT_ATOMS: atom_id res chain seq x y z
N MET A 1 31.97 3.35 -35.08
CA MET A 1 32.59 3.62 -33.76
C MET A 1 32.20 2.45 -32.87
N GLU A 2 33.06 1.43 -32.86
CA GLU A 2 32.83 0.18 -32.12
C GLU A 2 32.90 0.44 -30.62
N ASN A 3 31.85 -0.01 -29.94
CA ASN A 3 31.61 -0.14 -28.50
C ASN A 3 32.87 0.05 -27.64
N GLY A 4 32.85 1.08 -26.77
CA GLY A 4 33.91 1.44 -25.81
C GLY A 4 34.26 0.40 -24.73
N LEU A 5 34.07 -0.90 -25.01
CA LEU A 5 34.52 -2.00 -24.18
C LEU A 5 35.92 -2.44 -24.62
N VAL A 6 36.95 -2.10 -23.85
CA VAL A 6 38.30 -2.64 -24.04
C VAL A 6 38.44 -3.93 -23.24
N ALA A 7 38.57 -5.06 -23.93
CA ALA A 7 38.71 -6.38 -23.31
C ALA A 7 39.74 -7.26 -24.04
N LYS A 8 40.44 -8.11 -23.29
CA LYS A 8 41.39 -9.10 -23.81
C LYS A 8 41.03 -10.50 -23.30
N THR A 9 40.95 -11.47 -24.22
CA THR A 9 40.83 -12.88 -23.85
C THR A 9 42.20 -13.40 -23.39
N LEU A 10 42.25 -14.02 -22.21
CA LEU A 10 43.47 -14.61 -21.63
C LEU A 10 43.14 -16.03 -21.15
N GLY A 11 43.64 -17.05 -21.86
CA GLY A 11 43.30 -18.44 -21.60
C GLY A 11 41.78 -18.67 -21.71
N LYS A 12 41.17 -19.22 -20.65
CA LYS A 12 39.72 -19.44 -20.56
C LYS A 12 38.91 -18.23 -20.07
N GLY A 13 39.58 -17.14 -19.69
CA GLY A 13 38.96 -15.94 -19.11
C GLY A 13 39.02 -14.72 -20.02
N ARG A 14 38.37 -13.64 -19.58
CA ARG A 14 38.39 -12.32 -20.22
C ARG A 14 38.76 -11.28 -19.17
N VAL A 15 39.73 -10.42 -19.48
CA VAL A 15 40.10 -9.25 -18.67
C VAL A 15 39.50 -8.01 -19.32
N ILE A 16 38.84 -7.18 -18.50
CA ILE A 16 38.14 -5.98 -18.93
C ILE A 16 38.84 -4.79 -18.31
N GLN A 17 39.15 -3.78 -19.13
CA GLN A 17 39.72 -2.54 -18.63
C GLN A 17 38.66 -1.74 -17.87
N LEU A 18 39.02 -1.22 -16.70
CA LEU A 18 38.18 -0.37 -15.86
C LEU A 18 38.55 1.12 -16.06
N PRO A 19 37.61 2.07 -15.81
CA PRO A 19 36.22 1.84 -15.39
C PRO A 19 35.36 1.23 -16.50
N TYR A 20 34.38 0.42 -16.11
CA TYR A 20 33.38 -0.12 -17.05
C TYR A 20 32.27 0.92 -17.25
N GLU A 21 32.16 1.47 -18.46
CA GLU A 21 31.30 2.65 -18.72
C GLU A 21 29.95 2.30 -19.39
N LEU A 22 29.74 1.04 -19.79
CA LEU A 22 28.47 0.64 -20.41
C LEU A 22 27.36 0.47 -19.37
N GLU A 23 26.11 0.74 -19.76
CA GLU A 23 24.93 0.69 -18.88
C GLU A 23 24.53 -0.73 -18.40
N SER A 24 25.14 -1.78 -18.95
CA SER A 24 24.88 -3.16 -18.59
C SER A 24 26.01 -4.09 -19.02
N PHE A 25 25.98 -5.34 -18.53
CA PHE A 25 26.90 -6.40 -18.93
C PHE A 25 26.42 -7.22 -20.14
N ALA A 26 25.45 -6.73 -20.91
CA ALA A 26 24.91 -7.45 -22.08
C ALA A 26 26.00 -7.72 -23.15
N SER A 27 26.94 -6.78 -23.35
CA SER A 27 28.11 -6.97 -24.23
C SER A 27 29.06 -8.07 -23.76
N LEU A 28 28.95 -8.49 -22.50
CA LEU A 28 29.66 -9.63 -21.91
C LEU A 28 28.80 -10.90 -21.90
N GLY A 29 27.60 -10.88 -22.47
CA GLY A 29 26.65 -11.98 -22.46
C GLY A 29 25.87 -12.14 -21.15
N ILE A 30 25.95 -11.15 -20.24
CA ILE A 30 25.23 -11.15 -18.97
C ILE A 30 24.09 -10.15 -19.05
N GLU A 31 22.91 -10.65 -19.41
CA GLU A 31 21.68 -9.88 -19.44
C GLU A 31 21.21 -9.46 -18.05
N ARG A 32 20.46 -8.35 -17.98
CA ARG A 32 19.77 -7.91 -16.76
C ARG A 32 18.86 -9.03 -16.24
N ASP A 33 18.93 -9.31 -14.95
CA ASP A 33 18.09 -10.34 -14.32
C ASP A 33 16.60 -9.96 -14.42
N VAL A 34 16.28 -8.75 -13.98
CA VAL A 34 14.99 -8.08 -14.23
C VAL A 34 15.22 -6.72 -14.90
N ALA A 35 14.33 -6.34 -15.81
CA ALA A 35 14.29 -5.00 -16.38
C ALA A 35 12.88 -4.44 -16.27
N PHE A 36 12.76 -3.13 -16.02
CA PHE A 36 11.47 -2.47 -15.84
C PHE A 36 11.30 -1.37 -16.88
N THR A 37 10.11 -1.31 -17.46
CA THR A 37 9.76 -0.34 -18.48
C THR A 37 8.44 0.33 -18.11
N GLU A 38 8.36 1.65 -18.23
CA GLU A 38 7.11 2.41 -18.12
C GLU A 38 6.21 2.15 -19.34
N THR A 39 4.94 2.55 -19.27
CA THR A 39 3.98 2.42 -20.38
C THR A 39 4.40 3.16 -21.65
N ASN A 40 5.23 4.20 -21.54
CA ASN A 40 5.78 4.94 -22.67
C ASN A 40 7.07 4.33 -23.26
N GLY A 41 7.50 3.16 -22.78
CA GLY A 41 8.68 2.45 -23.29
C GLY A 41 10.02 2.88 -22.67
N THR A 42 10.03 3.86 -21.75
CA THR A 42 11.26 4.30 -21.06
C THR A 42 11.60 3.41 -19.87
N TYR A 43 12.86 3.40 -19.43
CA TYR A 43 13.27 2.64 -18.25
C TYR A 43 12.60 3.16 -16.99
N ALA A 44 11.91 2.27 -16.27
CA ALA A 44 11.23 2.61 -15.02
C ALA A 44 12.24 2.67 -13.86
N LYS A 45 12.43 3.89 -13.32
CA LYS A 45 13.30 4.17 -12.16
C LYS A 45 12.53 4.02 -10.85
N ASP A 46 13.19 4.20 -9.71
CA ASP A 46 12.57 4.25 -8.37
C ASP A 46 11.73 3.01 -8.03
N LEU A 47 12.29 1.85 -8.34
CA LEU A 47 11.79 0.54 -7.94
C LEU A 47 12.87 -0.15 -7.12
N ALA A 48 12.52 -0.59 -5.91
CA ALA A 48 13.35 -1.49 -5.14
C ALA A 48 13.04 -2.92 -5.57
N TRP A 49 14.05 -3.78 -5.74
CA TRP A 49 13.80 -5.18 -6.05
C TRP A 49 14.88 -6.10 -5.48
N THR A 50 14.52 -7.36 -5.30
CA THR A 50 15.46 -8.45 -5.04
C THR A 50 14.96 -9.75 -5.65
N HIS A 51 15.86 -10.71 -5.87
CA HIS A 51 15.54 -12.01 -6.44
C HIS A 51 16.11 -13.13 -5.54
N ARG A 52 15.25 -14.09 -5.20
CA ARG A 52 15.62 -15.34 -4.52
C ARG A 52 15.22 -16.52 -5.39
N ARG A 53 16.04 -17.57 -5.36
CA ARG A 53 15.84 -18.76 -6.18
C ARG A 53 16.06 -20.04 -5.38
N SER A 54 15.21 -21.05 -5.63
CA SER A 54 15.38 -22.45 -5.23
C SER A 54 15.57 -23.34 -6.46
N ALA A 55 15.53 -24.67 -6.28
CA ALA A 55 15.58 -25.62 -7.40
C ALA A 55 14.39 -25.46 -8.36
N ASP A 56 13.21 -25.13 -7.84
CA ASP A 56 11.92 -25.14 -8.54
C ASP A 56 11.21 -23.79 -8.59
N MET A 57 11.71 -22.78 -7.87
CA MET A 57 11.07 -21.47 -7.75
C MET A 57 12.04 -20.31 -7.98
N ASP A 58 11.55 -19.29 -8.69
CA ASP A 58 12.16 -17.95 -8.74
C ASP A 58 11.16 -16.98 -8.09
N LEU A 59 11.64 -16.16 -7.15
CA LEU A 59 10.84 -15.23 -6.36
C LEU A 59 11.46 -13.83 -6.45
N TYR A 60 10.72 -12.90 -7.02
CA TYR A 60 11.12 -11.50 -7.12
C TYR A 60 10.27 -10.66 -6.17
N PHE A 61 10.91 -9.83 -5.36
CA PHE A 61 10.23 -8.74 -4.64
C PHE A 61 10.38 -7.47 -5.48
N ILE A 62 9.30 -6.69 -5.61
CA ILE A 62 9.31 -5.39 -6.29
C ILE A 62 8.53 -4.39 -5.43
N GLY A 63 9.15 -3.27 -5.08
CA GLY A 63 8.54 -2.17 -4.34
C GLY A 63 8.53 -0.88 -5.14
N ASN A 64 7.35 -0.27 -5.28
CA ASN A 64 7.21 1.09 -5.77
C ASN A 64 7.77 2.06 -4.73
N GLN A 65 8.74 2.90 -5.10
CA GLN A 65 9.33 3.90 -4.19
C GLN A 65 8.75 5.30 -4.40
N GLN A 66 7.62 5.41 -5.10
CA GLN A 66 6.95 6.66 -5.39
C GLN A 66 5.53 6.69 -4.81
N GLU A 67 5.10 7.87 -4.35
CA GLU A 67 3.75 8.14 -3.83
C GLU A 67 2.70 8.32 -4.95
N LYS A 68 2.76 7.48 -5.99
CA LYS A 68 1.79 7.46 -7.09
C LYS A 68 1.58 6.05 -7.60
N VAL A 69 0.41 5.81 -8.19
CA VAL A 69 0.13 4.58 -8.94
C VAL A 69 1.10 4.47 -10.11
N ARG A 70 1.65 3.29 -10.34
CA ARG A 70 2.53 3.01 -11.48
C ARG A 70 2.09 1.74 -12.19
N GLU A 71 1.97 1.83 -13.50
CA GLU A 71 1.82 0.67 -14.37
C GLU A 71 3.15 0.47 -15.10
N ILE A 72 3.76 -0.69 -14.89
CA ILE A 72 5.08 -1.03 -15.41
C ILE A 72 5.07 -2.41 -16.06
N THR A 73 5.94 -2.63 -17.03
CA THR A 73 6.28 -3.96 -17.53
C THR A 73 7.57 -4.42 -16.88
N ALA A 74 7.50 -5.52 -16.12
CA ALA A 74 8.66 -6.18 -15.53
C ALA A 74 9.05 -7.40 -16.39
N SER A 75 10.26 -7.39 -16.93
CA SER A 75 10.81 -8.45 -17.77
C SER A 75 11.82 -9.27 -16.96
N PHE A 76 11.52 -10.54 -16.70
CA PHE A 76 12.29 -11.44 -15.83
C PHE A 76 13.07 -12.45 -16.66
N ARG A 77 14.29 -12.80 -16.26
CA ARG A 77 15.08 -13.88 -16.89
C ARG A 77 14.63 -15.27 -16.43
N VAL A 78 13.34 -15.53 -16.55
CA VAL A 78 12.67 -16.80 -16.21
C VAL A 78 11.86 -17.27 -17.43
N ARG A 79 11.69 -18.59 -17.59
CA ARG A 79 10.93 -19.20 -18.69
C ARG A 79 10.19 -20.45 -18.23
N GLY A 80 9.12 -20.81 -18.95
CA GLY A 80 8.44 -22.11 -18.81
C GLY A 80 7.59 -22.23 -17.55
N LYS A 81 7.47 -21.15 -16.77
CA LYS A 81 6.68 -21.07 -15.55
C LYS A 81 5.65 -19.95 -15.67
N LYS A 82 4.45 -20.17 -15.14
CA LYS A 82 3.41 -19.16 -15.07
C LYS A 82 3.72 -18.19 -13.91
N PRO A 83 3.71 -16.87 -14.15
CA PRO A 83 3.83 -15.88 -13.07
C PRO A 83 2.58 -15.87 -12.18
N GLU A 84 2.81 -15.87 -10.87
CA GLU A 84 1.82 -15.61 -9.82
C GLU A 84 2.23 -14.32 -9.08
N LEU A 85 1.25 -13.55 -8.60
CA LEU A 85 1.47 -12.34 -7.80
C LEU A 85 1.05 -12.64 -6.37
N TYR A 86 1.86 -12.23 -5.40
CA TYR A 86 1.52 -12.35 -3.99
C TYR A 86 1.60 -10.98 -3.32
N ASP A 87 0.47 -10.56 -2.74
CA ASP A 87 0.35 -9.35 -1.94
C ASP A 87 0.52 -9.70 -0.46
N ALA A 88 1.63 -9.26 0.12
CA ALA A 88 1.95 -9.55 1.52
C ALA A 88 1.14 -8.71 2.52
N VAL A 89 0.45 -7.66 2.08
CA VAL A 89 -0.44 -6.85 2.93
C VAL A 89 -1.77 -7.57 3.13
N THR A 90 -2.32 -8.15 2.07
CA THR A 90 -3.62 -8.83 2.11
C THR A 90 -3.53 -10.36 2.26
N ASP A 91 -2.31 -10.93 2.19
CA ASP A 91 -2.07 -12.38 2.15
C ASP A 91 -2.78 -13.06 0.97
N GLU A 92 -2.85 -12.37 -0.17
CA GLU A 92 -3.53 -12.86 -1.35
C GLU A 92 -2.55 -13.33 -2.43
N LEU A 93 -2.79 -14.54 -2.93
CA LEU A 93 -2.13 -15.07 -4.11
C LEU A 93 -3.03 -14.90 -5.34
N LEU A 94 -2.62 -14.04 -6.27
CA LEU A 94 -3.31 -13.74 -7.51
C LEU A 94 -2.56 -14.36 -8.70
N ASN A 95 -3.29 -14.63 -9.79
CA ASN A 95 -2.62 -14.92 -11.06
C ASN A 95 -2.16 -13.59 -11.68
N ALA A 96 -1.00 -13.60 -12.34
CA ALA A 96 -0.69 -12.51 -13.25
C ALA A 96 -1.55 -12.66 -14.51
N ASP A 97 -2.39 -11.67 -14.78
CA ASP A 97 -3.36 -11.72 -15.87
C ASP A 97 -2.76 -11.32 -17.22
N GLN A 98 -1.88 -10.30 -17.23
CA GLN A 98 -1.20 -9.82 -18.43
C GLN A 98 0.30 -10.14 -18.36
N TRP A 99 0.72 -11.12 -19.15
CA TRP A 99 2.12 -11.53 -19.24
C TRP A 99 2.42 -12.18 -20.58
N ARG A 100 3.69 -12.17 -21.00
CA ARG A 100 4.14 -12.80 -22.25
C ARG A 100 5.51 -13.44 -22.08
N MET A 101 5.65 -14.65 -22.60
CA MET A 101 6.89 -15.41 -22.63
C MET A 101 7.61 -15.17 -23.96
N HIS A 102 8.84 -14.70 -23.85
CA HIS A 102 9.81 -14.57 -24.94
C HIS A 102 10.84 -15.71 -24.84
N PRO A 103 11.73 -15.90 -25.84
CA PRO A 103 12.67 -17.02 -25.86
C PRO A 103 13.53 -17.17 -24.60
N ASN A 104 13.91 -16.06 -23.95
CA ASN A 104 14.80 -16.03 -22.79
C ASN A 104 14.23 -15.29 -21.56
N ARG A 105 13.00 -14.77 -21.64
CA ARG A 105 12.41 -13.92 -20.60
C ARG A 105 10.90 -14.10 -20.50
N THR A 106 10.33 -13.69 -19.37
CA THR A 106 8.88 -13.51 -19.21
C THR A 106 8.61 -12.06 -18.81
N GLU A 107 7.76 -11.39 -19.55
CA GLU A 107 7.27 -10.05 -19.25
C GLU A 107 5.94 -10.15 -18.50
N VAL A 108 5.77 -9.34 -17.46
CA VAL A 108 4.54 -9.24 -16.67
C VAL A 108 4.20 -7.76 -16.51
N THR A 109 2.98 -7.38 -16.85
CA THR A 109 2.48 -6.03 -16.55
C THR A 109 2.01 -5.97 -15.10
N LEU A 110 2.52 -5.00 -14.34
CA LEU A 110 2.22 -4.81 -12.94
C LEU A 110 1.63 -3.41 -12.73
N ARG A 111 0.51 -3.34 -12.02
CA ARG A 111 -0.04 -2.08 -11.49
C ARG A 111 0.24 -2.03 -9.98
N LEU A 112 1.14 -1.14 -9.57
CA LEU A 112 1.53 -0.93 -8.19
C LEU A 112 0.87 0.34 -7.66
N GLU A 113 0.21 0.24 -6.51
CA GLU A 113 -0.32 1.40 -5.78
C GLU A 113 0.84 2.24 -5.18
N PRO A 114 0.58 3.49 -4.72
CA PRO A 114 1.60 4.31 -4.06
C PRO A 114 2.31 3.56 -2.94
N ASN A 115 3.65 3.50 -2.98
CA ASN A 115 4.49 2.79 -2.01
C ASN A 115 4.21 1.27 -1.85
N ALA A 116 3.37 0.68 -2.69
CA ALA A 116 3.04 -0.74 -2.60
C ALA A 116 4.19 -1.63 -3.07
N SER A 117 4.17 -2.87 -2.62
CA SER A 117 5.10 -3.90 -3.05
C SER A 117 4.36 -5.18 -3.40
N VAL A 118 4.97 -6.00 -4.26
CA VAL A 118 4.43 -7.28 -4.68
C VAL A 118 5.55 -8.29 -4.80
N PHE A 119 5.22 -9.56 -4.55
CA PHE A 119 6.06 -10.67 -4.92
C PHE A 119 5.61 -11.25 -6.26
N VAL A 120 6.53 -11.42 -7.21
CA VAL A 120 6.29 -12.15 -8.45
C VAL A 120 6.94 -13.52 -8.32
N ILE A 121 6.11 -14.56 -8.36
CA ILE A 121 6.49 -15.94 -8.09
C ILE A 121 6.42 -16.75 -9.38
N PHE A 122 7.49 -17.45 -9.71
CA PHE A 122 7.56 -18.41 -10.80
C PHE A 122 7.87 -19.80 -10.24
N ARG A 123 6.84 -20.63 -10.03
CA ARG A 123 7.01 -22.00 -9.52
C ARG A 123 6.23 -23.07 -10.28
N LYS A 124 5.13 -22.71 -10.96
CA LYS A 124 4.27 -23.66 -11.68
C LYS A 124 4.66 -23.72 -13.16
N PRO A 125 5.02 -24.89 -13.71
CA PRO A 125 5.26 -25.04 -15.15
C PRO A 125 4.03 -24.66 -15.98
N THR A 126 4.24 -24.16 -17.19
CA THR A 126 3.15 -23.83 -18.12
C THR A 126 3.51 -24.10 -19.57
N LYS A 127 2.51 -24.49 -20.37
CA LYS A 127 2.59 -24.56 -21.84
C LYS A 127 2.05 -23.29 -22.51
N GLN A 128 1.42 -22.39 -21.75
CA GLN A 128 0.96 -21.11 -22.24
C GLN A 128 2.17 -20.20 -22.46
N ASN A 129 2.14 -19.44 -23.55
CA ASN A 129 3.17 -18.43 -23.84
C ASN A 129 2.73 -17.02 -23.46
N GLU A 130 1.47 -16.81 -23.10
CA GLU A 130 0.97 -15.51 -22.66
C GLU A 130 -0.29 -15.66 -21.80
N GLY A 131 -0.54 -14.64 -20.99
CA GLY A 131 -1.84 -14.32 -20.40
C GLY A 131 -2.31 -13.02 -21.01
N THR A 132 -3.53 -13.02 -21.53
CA THR A 132 -4.19 -11.87 -22.17
C THR A 132 -5.32 -11.31 -21.32
N GLY A 133 -5.29 -11.57 -20.01
CA GLY A 133 -6.21 -10.97 -19.07
C GLY A 133 -5.98 -9.45 -18.98
N GLN A 134 -6.95 -8.75 -18.43
CA GLN A 134 -6.83 -7.31 -18.21
C GLN A 134 -6.00 -7.08 -16.93
N VAL A 135 -5.11 -6.09 -16.96
CA VAL A 135 -4.51 -5.55 -15.72
C VAL A 135 -5.65 -5.12 -14.80
N ALA A 136 -5.47 -5.31 -13.49
CA ALA A 136 -6.45 -4.93 -12.47
C ALA A 136 -7.06 -3.56 -12.79
N LYS A 137 -8.38 -3.53 -13.01
CA LYS A 137 -9.12 -2.34 -13.42
C LYS A 137 -9.08 -1.27 -12.33
N GLU A 138 -9.29 -0.02 -12.76
CA GLU A 138 -9.65 1.03 -11.84
C GLU A 138 -10.89 0.63 -11.05
N SER A 139 -10.86 0.91 -9.75
CA SER A 139 -11.97 0.56 -8.87
C SER A 139 -13.16 1.48 -9.16
N GLN A 140 -14.35 0.90 -9.24
CA GLN A 140 -15.58 1.64 -9.45
C GLN A 140 -16.27 1.90 -8.12
N ARG A 141 -16.72 3.14 -7.92
CA ARG A 141 -17.47 3.52 -6.72
C ARG A 141 -18.89 2.99 -6.78
N VAL A 142 -19.27 2.21 -5.78
CA VAL A 142 -20.62 1.65 -5.61
C VAL A 142 -21.46 2.55 -4.72
N GLN A 143 -20.91 2.97 -3.57
CA GLN A 143 -21.62 3.77 -2.58
C GLN A 143 -20.63 4.71 -1.85
N THR A 144 -21.06 5.92 -1.52
CA THR A 144 -20.34 6.82 -0.61
C THR A 144 -21.05 6.83 0.74
N LEU A 145 -20.32 6.68 1.83
CA LEU A 145 -20.87 6.73 3.18
C LEU A 145 -20.80 8.17 3.69
N SER A 146 -21.88 8.92 3.48
CA SER A 146 -21.94 10.38 3.72
C SER A 146 -22.86 10.80 4.87
N GLN A 147 -23.41 9.85 5.66
CA GLN A 147 -24.20 10.24 6.83
C GLN A 147 -23.27 10.74 7.94
N PRO A 148 -23.81 11.47 8.94
CA PRO A 148 -23.03 11.85 10.11
C PRO A 148 -22.45 10.64 10.84
N TRP A 149 -21.21 10.76 11.25
CA TRP A 149 -20.50 9.72 12.02
C TRP A 149 -20.65 9.99 13.52
N GLN A 150 -20.92 8.95 14.29
CA GLN A 150 -20.80 8.99 15.75
C GLN A 150 -19.37 8.60 16.13
N VAL A 151 -18.66 9.49 16.82
CA VAL A 151 -17.23 9.37 17.11
C VAL A 151 -17.01 9.35 18.61
N GLN A 152 -16.49 8.23 19.12
CA GLN A 152 -16.10 8.09 20.52
C GLN A 152 -14.59 8.12 20.64
N PHE A 153 -14.08 9.06 21.42
CA PHE A 153 -12.68 9.12 21.83
C PHE A 153 -12.52 8.49 23.21
N ASP A 154 -11.29 8.15 23.59
CA ASP A 154 -11.00 7.62 24.92
C ASP A 154 -10.65 8.76 25.90
N PRO A 155 -11.44 8.97 26.96
CA PRO A 155 -11.16 10.00 27.97
C PRO A 155 -9.87 9.75 28.75
N ALA A 156 -9.44 8.50 28.88
CA ALA A 156 -8.17 8.16 29.52
C ALA A 156 -6.96 8.74 28.75
N PHE A 157 -7.13 9.00 27.45
CA PHE A 157 -6.15 9.63 26.57
C PHE A 157 -6.43 11.12 26.32
N GLY A 158 -7.36 11.71 27.07
CA GLY A 158 -7.70 13.13 27.00
C GLY A 158 -8.70 13.51 25.93
N GLY A 159 -9.40 12.54 25.35
CA GLY A 159 -10.53 12.79 24.46
C GLY A 159 -11.83 13.14 25.22
N PRO A 160 -12.86 13.62 24.52
CA PRO A 160 -14.16 13.90 25.13
C PRO A 160 -14.85 12.61 25.61
N ALA A 161 -15.44 12.66 26.81
CA ALA A 161 -16.22 11.56 27.38
C ALA A 161 -17.53 11.28 26.65
N GLN A 162 -18.15 12.33 26.11
CA GLN A 162 -19.37 12.20 25.35
C GLN A 162 -19.07 11.87 23.89
N THR A 163 -19.90 11.01 23.29
CA THR A 163 -19.86 10.74 21.85
C THR A 163 -20.09 12.03 21.07
N GLN A 164 -19.24 12.26 20.08
CA GLN A 164 -19.29 13.42 19.19
C GLN A 164 -20.02 13.05 17.91
N THR A 165 -20.82 13.97 17.36
CA THR A 165 -21.39 13.80 16.02
C THR A 165 -20.59 14.60 15.00
N PHE A 166 -19.95 13.90 14.06
CA PHE A 166 -19.22 14.52 12.97
C PHE A 166 -20.10 14.51 11.72
N ALA A 167 -20.70 15.67 11.40
CA ALA A 167 -21.52 15.83 10.19
C ALA A 167 -20.70 15.60 8.91
N THR A 168 -19.41 15.95 8.94
CA THR A 168 -18.43 15.66 7.91
C THR A 168 -17.14 15.14 8.53
N LEU A 169 -16.46 14.25 7.83
CA LEU A 169 -15.12 13.79 8.21
C LEU A 169 -14.12 14.94 8.06
N SER A 170 -13.27 15.11 9.07
CA SER A 170 -12.31 16.21 9.15
C SER A 170 -11.05 15.79 9.90
N ASP A 171 -9.98 16.56 9.73
CA ASP A 171 -8.73 16.38 10.46
C ASP A 171 -8.90 16.84 11.92
N TRP A 172 -8.66 15.93 12.87
CA TRP A 172 -8.76 16.25 14.30
C TRP A 172 -7.86 17.43 14.67
N SER A 173 -6.68 17.57 14.06
CA SER A 173 -5.70 18.61 14.36
C SER A 173 -6.21 20.04 14.14
N GLN A 174 -7.32 20.18 13.39
CA GLN A 174 -7.97 21.46 13.09
C GLN A 174 -9.27 21.67 13.89
N HIS A 175 -9.65 20.72 14.76
CA HIS A 175 -10.90 20.78 15.51
C HIS A 175 -10.90 21.92 16.55
N ALA A 176 -12.07 22.54 16.79
CA ALA A 176 -12.21 23.65 17.73
C ALA A 176 -11.95 23.22 19.19
N ASP A 177 -12.51 22.08 19.59
CA ASP A 177 -12.27 21.46 20.89
C ASP A 177 -10.83 20.95 21.01
N SER A 178 -10.11 21.46 22.02
CA SER A 178 -8.73 21.08 22.32
C SER A 178 -8.54 19.60 22.69
N SER A 179 -9.56 18.96 23.28
CA SER A 179 -9.52 17.53 23.64
C SER A 179 -9.44 16.63 22.41
N ILE A 180 -10.02 17.08 21.29
CA ILE A 180 -9.94 16.42 19.98
C ILE A 180 -8.70 16.91 19.22
N ARG A 181 -8.43 18.23 19.25
CA ARG A 181 -7.30 18.84 18.52
C ARG A 181 -5.96 18.21 18.82
N TYR A 182 -5.70 17.95 20.10
CA TYR A 182 -4.46 17.35 20.59
C TYR A 182 -4.61 15.86 20.90
N TYR A 183 -5.67 15.21 20.43
CA TYR A 183 -5.89 13.80 20.74
C TYR A 183 -4.79 12.92 20.13
N SER A 184 -4.27 12.00 20.93
CA SER A 184 -3.48 10.87 20.45
C SER A 184 -3.98 9.58 21.07
N GLY A 185 -4.27 8.59 20.24
CA GLY A 185 -4.89 7.34 20.63
C GLY A 185 -5.84 6.84 19.56
N THR A 186 -6.80 6.01 19.96
CA THR A 186 -7.81 5.43 19.07
C THR A 186 -9.14 6.16 19.22
N ALA A 187 -9.78 6.53 18.11
CA ALA A 187 -11.16 7.00 18.10
C ALA A 187 -12.03 6.05 17.28
N THR A 188 -13.20 5.73 17.81
CA THR A 188 -14.14 4.78 17.20
C THR A 188 -15.23 5.55 16.46
N TYR A 189 -15.25 5.42 15.14
CA TYR A 189 -16.29 5.94 14.26
C TYR A 189 -17.35 4.87 14.05
N THR A 190 -18.63 5.23 14.19
CA THR A 190 -19.75 4.34 13.94
C THR A 190 -20.81 4.98 13.06
N GLN A 191 -21.36 4.18 12.16
CA GLN A 191 -22.48 4.56 11.30
C GLN A 191 -23.19 3.28 10.80
N THR A 192 -24.44 3.41 10.34
CA THR A 192 -25.12 2.35 9.57
C THR A 192 -25.25 2.75 8.10
N PHE A 193 -25.38 1.75 7.23
CA PHE A 193 -25.72 1.95 5.82
C PHE A 193 -26.59 0.81 5.29
N GLN A 194 -27.41 1.11 4.30
CA GLN A 194 -28.20 0.12 3.58
C GLN A 194 -27.40 -0.47 2.42
N TRP A 195 -27.50 -1.79 2.24
CA TRP A 195 -26.84 -2.54 1.18
C TRP A 195 -27.85 -3.40 0.41
N SER A 196 -27.82 -3.30 -0.91
CA SER A 196 -28.55 -4.23 -1.79
C SER A 196 -27.67 -5.44 -2.05
N ASP A 197 -28.23 -6.64 -2.04
CA ASP A 197 -27.48 -7.84 -2.43
C ASP A 197 -27.09 -7.76 -3.91
N GLN A 198 -25.80 -7.84 -4.19
CA GLN A 198 -25.25 -7.77 -5.54
C GLN A 198 -23.98 -8.63 -5.62
N LYS A 199 -23.79 -9.24 -6.79
CA LYS A 199 -22.65 -10.11 -7.05
C LYS A 199 -21.42 -9.27 -7.34
N GLY A 200 -20.31 -9.60 -6.68
CA GLY A 200 -19.03 -8.96 -6.89
C GLY A 200 -18.11 -9.15 -5.71
N ARG A 201 -16.91 -8.58 -5.80
CA ARG A 201 -16.02 -8.36 -4.66
C ARG A 201 -16.06 -6.88 -4.31
N TYR A 202 -16.12 -6.56 -3.04
CA TYR A 202 -16.31 -5.20 -2.56
C TYR A 202 -15.27 -4.87 -1.49
N TRP A 203 -14.75 -3.65 -1.55
CA TRP A 203 -13.83 -3.12 -0.56
C TRP A 203 -14.39 -1.84 0.04
N LEU A 204 -14.11 -1.63 1.32
CA LEU A 204 -14.23 -0.31 1.95
C LEU A 204 -12.95 0.46 1.64
N ASP A 205 -13.07 1.55 0.89
CA ASP A 205 -12.01 2.54 0.71
C ASP A 205 -12.22 3.67 1.72
N LEU A 206 -11.24 3.86 2.60
CA LEU A 206 -11.30 4.86 3.67
C LEU A 206 -10.85 6.25 3.20
N GLY A 207 -10.37 6.38 1.96
CA GLY A 207 -9.76 7.59 1.44
C GLY A 207 -8.50 7.96 2.23
N LYS A 208 -8.54 9.12 2.89
CA LYS A 208 -7.44 9.61 3.73
C LYS A 208 -7.62 9.19 5.20
N VAL A 209 -6.63 8.49 5.72
CA VAL A 209 -6.54 8.07 7.13
C VAL A 209 -5.21 8.55 7.70
N ALA A 210 -5.23 9.07 8.91
CA ALA A 210 -4.05 9.43 9.68
C ALA A 210 -4.11 8.75 11.06
N ASN A 211 -3.54 7.54 11.24
CA ASN A 211 -2.58 6.85 10.36
C ASN A 211 -2.96 5.41 9.99
N MET A 212 -3.79 4.74 10.78
CA MET A 212 -4.31 3.41 10.46
C MET A 212 -5.72 3.23 10.99
N ALA A 213 -6.45 2.27 10.42
CA ALA A 213 -7.83 2.01 10.79
C ALA A 213 -8.13 0.50 10.81
N GLU A 214 -8.62 -0.01 11.94
CA GLU A 214 -9.29 -1.31 11.98
C GLU A 214 -10.76 -1.13 11.57
N VAL A 215 -11.26 -2.01 10.71
CA VAL A 215 -12.64 -1.98 10.24
C VAL A 215 -13.37 -3.19 10.77
N LYS A 216 -14.55 -2.94 11.36
CA LYS A 216 -15.49 -3.97 11.79
C LYS A 216 -16.83 -3.75 11.10
N LEU A 217 -17.36 -4.80 10.48
CA LEU A 217 -18.69 -4.79 9.86
C LEU A 217 -19.58 -5.81 10.55
N ASN A 218 -20.75 -5.39 11.01
CA ASN A 218 -21.71 -6.23 11.73
C ASN A 218 -21.06 -6.96 12.94
N GLY A 219 -20.13 -6.31 13.62
CA GLY A 219 -19.39 -6.85 14.76
C GLY A 219 -18.19 -7.76 14.43
N GLN A 220 -17.93 -8.03 13.15
CA GLN A 220 -16.80 -8.87 12.71
C GLN A 220 -15.65 -8.01 12.19
N SER A 221 -14.41 -8.33 12.57
CA SER A 221 -13.22 -7.64 12.04
C SER A 221 -12.99 -8.01 10.58
N CYS A 222 -12.86 -6.99 9.72
CA CYS A 222 -12.60 -7.12 8.28
C CYS A 222 -11.13 -6.85 7.93
N GLY A 223 -10.30 -6.51 8.93
CA GLY A 223 -8.87 -6.22 8.77
C GLY A 223 -8.49 -4.79 9.14
N VAL A 224 -7.19 -4.51 9.00
CA VAL A 224 -6.57 -3.23 9.36
C VAL A 224 -5.96 -2.58 8.13
N ALA A 225 -6.45 -1.40 7.77
CA ALA A 225 -5.86 -0.55 6.75
C ALA A 225 -4.76 0.32 7.36
N TRP A 226 -3.50 -0.06 7.15
CA TRP A 226 -2.32 0.63 7.73
C TRP A 226 -1.37 1.24 6.70
N THR A 227 -1.55 0.90 5.42
CA THR A 227 -0.75 1.42 4.31
C THR A 227 -1.65 1.73 3.12
N PHE A 228 -1.11 2.47 2.15
CA PHE A 228 -1.83 2.80 0.93
C PHE A 228 -2.01 1.58 0.02
N PRO A 229 -3.18 1.46 -0.65
CA PRO A 229 -4.40 2.23 -0.41
C PRO A 229 -5.08 1.75 0.89
N TYR A 230 -5.68 2.67 1.67
CA TYR A 230 -6.36 2.34 2.93
C TYR A 230 -7.69 1.61 2.67
N ARG A 231 -7.58 0.31 2.39
CA ARG A 231 -8.71 -0.54 1.97
C ARG A 231 -8.75 -1.84 2.77
N VAL A 232 -9.98 -2.32 2.98
CA VAL A 232 -10.25 -3.66 3.50
C VAL A 232 -11.34 -4.32 2.65
N GLU A 233 -11.26 -5.62 2.44
CA GLU A 233 -12.32 -6.35 1.73
C GLU A 233 -13.53 -6.56 2.64
N LEU A 234 -14.73 -6.27 2.12
CA LEU A 234 -16.00 -6.44 2.83
C LEU A 234 -16.87 -7.59 2.28
N THR A 235 -16.49 -8.20 1.16
CA THR A 235 -17.35 -9.11 0.38
C THR A 235 -18.08 -10.14 1.22
N SER A 236 -17.37 -10.88 2.09
CA SER A 236 -17.95 -11.95 2.92
C SER A 236 -18.70 -11.45 4.16
N TYR A 237 -18.66 -10.15 4.46
CA TYR A 237 -19.21 -9.55 5.67
C TYR A 237 -20.48 -8.73 5.41
N LEU A 238 -20.71 -8.34 4.15
CA LEU A 238 -21.89 -7.60 3.72
C LEU A 238 -23.14 -8.49 3.78
N LYS A 239 -24.24 -7.92 4.28
CA LYS A 239 -25.57 -8.54 4.23
C LYS A 239 -26.58 -7.61 3.55
N ALA A 240 -27.62 -8.17 2.96
CA ALA A 240 -28.74 -7.38 2.44
C ALA A 240 -29.43 -6.58 3.56
N GLY A 241 -29.81 -5.34 3.27
CA GLY A 241 -30.41 -4.42 4.24
C GLY A 241 -29.37 -3.65 5.05
N GLU A 242 -29.67 -3.43 6.33
CA GLU A 242 -28.84 -2.57 7.18
C GLU A 242 -27.54 -3.27 7.62
N ASN A 243 -26.42 -2.57 7.45
CA ASN A 243 -25.11 -2.98 7.95
C ASN A 243 -24.60 -1.96 8.97
N GLN A 244 -24.05 -2.46 10.07
CA GLN A 244 -23.39 -1.63 11.09
C GLN A 244 -21.90 -1.59 10.83
N LEU A 245 -21.36 -0.39 10.63
CA LEU A 245 -19.94 -0.15 10.38
C LEU A 245 -19.30 0.51 11.58
N GLN A 246 -18.17 -0.04 12.01
CA GLN A 246 -17.29 0.54 13.01
C GLN A 246 -15.88 0.66 12.43
N ILE A 247 -15.25 1.82 12.61
CA ILE A 247 -13.89 2.11 12.15
C ILE A 247 -13.10 2.67 13.34
N GLU A 248 -12.09 1.93 13.80
CA GLU A 248 -11.22 2.34 14.90
C GLU A 248 -9.94 2.94 14.32
N VAL A 249 -9.80 4.27 14.45
CA VAL A 249 -8.71 5.02 13.83
C VAL A 249 -7.69 5.39 14.88
N SER A 250 -6.42 5.05 14.62
CA SER A 250 -5.31 5.34 15.52
C SER A 250 -4.28 6.26 14.87
N ASN A 251 -3.83 7.28 15.59
CA ASN A 251 -2.77 8.20 15.16
C ASN A 251 -1.46 7.98 15.98
N THR A 252 -0.52 8.92 15.89
CA THR A 252 0.71 8.89 16.70
C THR A 252 0.59 9.76 17.96
N TRP A 253 1.49 9.55 18.91
CA TRP A 253 1.60 10.33 20.14
C TRP A 253 1.99 11.81 19.97
N ALA A 254 2.36 12.23 18.75
CA ALA A 254 2.92 13.57 18.50
C ALA A 254 1.98 14.70 18.97
N ASN A 255 0.69 14.61 18.66
CA ASN A 255 -0.26 15.68 18.95
C ASN A 255 -0.53 15.83 20.45
N ARG A 256 -0.71 14.72 21.18
CA ARG A 256 -0.90 14.75 22.64
C ARG A 256 0.36 15.21 23.37
N LEU A 257 1.55 14.77 22.94
CA LEU A 257 2.82 15.26 23.48
C LEU A 257 2.98 16.77 23.28
N MET A 258 2.64 17.29 22.10
CA MET A 258 2.66 18.73 21.81
C MET A 258 1.62 19.52 22.62
N GLY A 259 0.44 18.94 22.85
CA GLY A 259 -0.60 19.53 23.70
C GLY A 259 -0.18 19.59 25.17
N ASP A 260 0.30 18.48 25.72
CA ASP A 260 0.75 18.38 27.12
C ASP A 260 1.94 19.27 27.43
N HIS A 261 2.85 19.46 26.48
CA HIS A 261 4.00 20.32 26.70
C HIS A 261 3.62 21.77 27.05
N ARG A 262 2.43 22.22 26.60
CA ARG A 262 1.89 23.55 26.88
C ARG A 262 1.21 23.66 28.25
N LEU A 263 1.00 22.52 28.91
CA LEU A 263 0.31 22.44 30.20
C LEU A 263 1.31 22.34 31.37
N PRO A 264 0.92 22.81 32.57
CA PRO A 264 1.61 22.48 33.81
C PRO A 264 1.73 20.97 33.98
N GLU A 265 2.85 20.50 34.54
CA GLU A 265 3.17 19.07 34.65
C GLU A 265 2.04 18.22 35.24
N LYS A 266 1.36 18.72 36.29
CA LYS A 266 0.25 18.03 36.96
C LYS A 266 -1.01 17.87 36.11
N GLN A 267 -1.12 18.58 34.99
CA GLN A 267 -2.24 18.53 34.06
C GLN A 267 -1.93 17.73 32.79
N ARG A 268 -0.69 17.23 32.65
CA ARG A 268 -0.27 16.44 31.51
C ARG A 268 -0.80 15.01 31.61
N ILE A 269 -1.14 14.45 30.46
CA ILE A 269 -1.56 13.04 30.34
C ILE A 269 -0.34 12.16 30.04
N THR A 270 0.56 12.67 29.19
CA THR A 270 1.76 11.95 28.76
C THR A 270 2.96 12.24 29.66
N THR A 271 3.80 11.22 29.83
CA THR A 271 5.13 11.33 30.44
C THR A 271 6.13 10.64 29.52
N THR A 272 7.29 11.24 29.30
CA THR A 272 8.36 10.67 28.48
C THR A 272 9.73 11.10 29.00
N THR A 273 10.71 10.20 28.94
CA THR A 273 12.12 10.48 29.26
C THR A 273 12.88 11.03 28.05
N ALA A 274 12.30 10.99 26.86
CA ALA A 274 12.92 11.52 25.65
C ALA A 274 12.94 13.06 25.69
N PRO A 275 14.04 13.70 25.25
CA PRO A 275 14.06 15.15 25.07
C PRO A 275 12.90 15.59 24.17
N TYR A 276 12.17 16.62 24.58
CA TYR A 276 11.09 17.16 23.77
C TYR A 276 11.67 17.82 22.50
N ARG A 277 11.38 17.24 21.33
CA ARG A 277 11.92 17.67 20.01
C ARG A 277 10.87 18.22 19.05
N LEU A 278 9.65 18.48 19.55
CA LEU A 278 8.50 18.89 18.73
C LEU A 278 8.15 20.37 18.87
N GLU A 279 8.97 21.15 19.57
CA GLU A 279 8.78 22.59 19.71
C GLU A 279 8.79 23.29 18.34
N GLY A 280 7.84 24.22 18.14
CA GLY A 280 7.68 24.96 16.89
C GLY A 280 7.14 24.17 15.69
N ARG A 281 6.95 22.85 15.81
CA ARG A 281 6.37 22.03 14.73
C ARG A 281 4.84 22.14 14.70
N PRO A 282 4.20 22.07 13.51
CA PRO A 282 2.75 21.99 13.42
C PRO A 282 2.25 20.65 13.96
N LEU A 283 0.97 20.59 14.34
CA LEU A 283 0.30 19.33 14.61
C LEU A 283 0.31 18.45 13.37
N LEU A 284 0.40 17.13 13.57
CA LEU A 284 0.25 16.16 12.48
C LEU A 284 -1.23 15.99 12.17
N GLU A 285 -1.54 15.73 10.90
CA GLU A 285 -2.89 15.30 10.50
C GLU A 285 -3.30 14.07 11.31
N ALA A 286 -4.58 13.98 11.68
CA ALA A 286 -5.10 12.89 12.48
C ALA A 286 -6.57 12.56 12.15
N GLY A 287 -6.90 11.28 12.28
CA GLY A 287 -8.27 10.78 12.15
C GLY A 287 -8.67 10.27 10.77
N LEU A 288 -9.96 9.94 10.64
CA LEU A 288 -10.58 9.56 9.38
C LEU A 288 -11.05 10.81 8.64
N ARG A 289 -10.46 11.06 7.48
CA ARG A 289 -10.69 12.25 6.66
C ARG A 289 -11.46 11.94 5.38
N GLY A 290 -11.53 10.66 5.00
CA GLY A 290 -12.37 10.20 3.91
C GLY A 290 -11.91 10.69 2.52
N PRO A 291 -12.83 10.67 1.53
CA PRO A 291 -14.19 10.13 1.64
C PRO A 291 -14.17 8.61 1.92
N VAL A 292 -15.16 8.11 2.69
CA VAL A 292 -15.35 6.67 2.90
C VAL A 292 -16.32 6.14 1.85
N GLN A 293 -15.90 5.10 1.12
CA GLN A 293 -16.62 4.58 -0.02
C GLN A 293 -16.61 3.05 -0.05
N ILE A 294 -17.66 2.44 -0.58
CA ILE A 294 -17.64 1.05 -1.01
C ILE A 294 -17.34 1.04 -2.51
N ILE A 295 -16.33 0.26 -2.89
CA ILE A 295 -15.83 0.14 -4.26
C ILE A 295 -15.83 -1.32 -4.72
N THR A 296 -15.84 -1.53 -6.02
CA THR A 296 -15.69 -2.84 -6.69
C THR A 296 -14.56 -2.79 -7.72
N ARG A 297 -14.02 -3.94 -8.11
CA ARG A 297 -12.95 -4.10 -9.11
C ARG A 297 -13.36 -5.11 -10.17
#